data_AF-A0A3D8RCB4-F1
#
_entry.id   AF-A0A3D8RCB4-F1
#
_cell.length_a   1.000
_cell.length_b   1.000
_cell.length_c   1.000
_cell.angle_alpha   90.00
_cell.angle_beta   90.00
_cell.angle_gamma   90.00
#
_symmetry.space_group_name_H-M   'P 1'
#
loop_
_entity.id
_entity.type
_entity.pdbx_description
1 polymer ?
#
loop_
_entity_poly.entity_id
_entity_poly.type
_entity_poly.pdbx_seq_one_letter_code
_entity_poly.pdbx_strand_id
1 'polypeptide(L)'
;MASVYHNSFINLSATSASDSSFGLFAPHHPPNTVQVAHPTSSKNYKIETYSVIESDAYERRIEKGIVNTRAWVLQERYISARNLHFCKDQIAWECDTCDALEGCAAHLKPAKLFDSSLTLRFKSFGGSGRHHLLGELRHKPEKAYKYEVWYQLLKFYSGLEITKASDRLVALNGVAQIFAARWQDRYLAGLWEQDLTYHLLWHFDARDNGHQILHNQRLEPSIYPT
;
A
#
# COMPACT_ATOMS: atom_id res chain seq x y z
N MET A 1 -10.93 10.75 12.63
CA MET A 1 -11.11 9.75 11.55
C MET A 1 -10.26 8.50 11.76
N ALA A 2 -8.98 8.60 12.10
CA ALA A 2 -8.11 7.43 12.35
C ALA A 2 -8.73 6.36 13.27
N SER A 3 -9.33 6.76 14.40
CA SER A 3 -9.99 5.83 15.34
C SER A 3 -11.17 5.07 14.75
N VAL A 4 -11.86 5.61 13.73
CA VAL A 4 -12.97 4.92 13.06
C VAL A 4 -12.44 3.73 12.28
N TYR A 5 -11.42 3.94 11.46
CA TYR A 5 -10.78 2.88 10.67
C TYR A 5 -10.06 1.87 11.57
N HIS A 6 -9.35 2.35 12.59
CA HIS A 6 -8.61 1.47 13.51
C HIS A 6 -9.53 0.51 14.27
N ASN A 7 -10.68 0.99 14.73
CA ASN A 7 -11.64 0.20 15.49
C ASN A 7 -12.70 -0.49 14.60
N SER A 8 -12.64 -0.30 13.29
CA SER A 8 -13.54 -0.98 12.36
C SER A 8 -13.23 -2.49 12.35
N PHE A 9 -14.27 -3.32 12.27
CA PHE A 9 -14.04 -4.75 12.09
C PHE A 9 -13.49 -5.04 10.69
N ILE A 10 -14.07 -4.41 9.67
CA ILE A 10 -13.69 -4.52 8.26
C ILE A 10 -13.98 -3.20 7.56
N ASN A 11 -13.08 -2.80 6.67
CA ASN A 11 -13.27 -1.66 5.79
C ASN A 11 -13.61 -2.17 4.38
N LEU A 12 -14.72 -1.70 3.81
CA LEU A 12 -15.14 -2.05 2.46
C LEU A 12 -14.65 -0.95 1.50
N SER A 13 -13.79 -1.32 0.56
CA SER A 13 -13.21 -0.39 -0.39
C SER A 13 -13.78 -0.63 -1.78
N ALA A 14 -14.42 0.40 -2.35
CA ALA A 14 -14.88 0.41 -3.73
C ALA A 14 -13.71 0.64 -4.70
N THR A 15 -12.67 -0.19 -4.65
CA THR A 15 -11.35 0.06 -5.26
C THR A 15 -11.41 0.44 -6.74
N SER A 16 -12.36 -0.11 -7.51
CA SER A 16 -12.56 0.22 -8.93
C SER A 16 -13.57 1.33 -9.24
N ALA A 17 -14.25 1.88 -8.24
CA ALA A 17 -15.21 2.98 -8.44
C ALA A 17 -14.46 4.30 -8.66
N SER A 18 -14.84 5.09 -9.67
CA SER A 18 -14.28 6.41 -9.89
C SER A 18 -14.80 7.46 -8.92
N ASP A 19 -16.05 7.30 -8.49
CA ASP A 19 -16.75 8.21 -7.60
C ASP A 19 -17.95 7.51 -6.93
N SER A 20 -18.71 8.25 -6.13
CA SER A 20 -19.84 7.74 -5.34
C SER A 20 -21.08 7.36 -6.17
N SER A 21 -21.10 7.62 -7.48
CA SER A 21 -22.19 7.19 -8.37
C SER A 21 -22.03 5.73 -8.82
N PHE A 22 -20.84 5.14 -8.63
CA PHE A 22 -20.55 3.76 -8.97
C PHE A 22 -20.79 2.83 -7.77
N GLY A 23 -21.30 1.63 -8.06
CA GLY A 23 -21.49 0.57 -7.06
C GLY A 23 -20.22 -0.22 -6.76
N LEU A 24 -20.31 -1.11 -5.78
CA LEU A 24 -19.23 -2.05 -5.41
C LEU A 24 -19.10 -3.24 -6.38
N PHE A 25 -20.21 -3.67 -6.97
CA PHE A 25 -20.27 -4.93 -7.70
C PHE A 25 -19.99 -4.71 -9.18
N ALA A 26 -18.89 -5.30 -9.66
CA ALA A 26 -18.60 -5.44 -11.07
C ALA A 26 -18.93 -6.86 -11.55
N PRO A 27 -19.14 -7.08 -12.87
CA PRO A 27 -19.33 -8.41 -13.42
C PRO A 27 -18.13 -9.31 -13.09
N HIS A 28 -18.41 -10.40 -12.38
CA HIS A 28 -17.39 -11.36 -11.96
C HIS A 28 -16.94 -12.21 -13.15
N HIS A 29 -15.62 -12.34 -13.34
CA HIS A 29 -15.03 -13.26 -14.30
C HIS A 29 -14.36 -14.41 -13.53
N PRO A 30 -14.57 -15.68 -13.92
CA PRO A 30 -13.89 -16.79 -13.26
C PRO A 30 -12.36 -16.59 -13.36
N PRO A 31 -11.58 -17.06 -12.36
CA PRO A 31 -10.13 -16.99 -12.42
C PRO A 31 -9.61 -17.59 -13.72
N ASN A 32 -8.57 -16.99 -14.31
CA ASN A 32 -7.93 -17.55 -15.48
C ASN A 32 -7.39 -18.95 -15.13
N THR A 33 -7.79 -19.97 -15.87
CA THR A 33 -7.31 -21.35 -15.67
C THR A 33 -6.62 -21.88 -16.91
N VAL A 34 -5.58 -22.68 -16.73
CA VAL A 34 -4.89 -23.41 -17.79
C VAL A 34 -4.94 -24.92 -17.51
N GLN A 35 -5.08 -25.72 -18.57
CA GLN A 35 -5.00 -27.16 -18.48
C GLN A 35 -3.60 -27.62 -18.88
N VAL A 36 -2.95 -28.40 -18.02
CA VAL A 36 -1.60 -28.94 -18.25
C VAL A 36 -1.69 -30.45 -18.28
N ALA A 37 -1.10 -31.05 -19.32
CA ALA A 37 -0.99 -32.49 -19.46
C ALA A 37 0.30 -32.98 -18.79
N HIS A 38 0.16 -33.78 -17.73
CA HIS A 38 1.26 -34.43 -17.02
C HIS A 38 1.45 -35.86 -17.53
N PRO A 39 2.63 -36.23 -18.07
CA PRO A 39 2.91 -37.61 -18.45
C PRO A 39 2.80 -38.53 -17.24
N THR A 40 1.99 -39.58 -17.32
CA THR A 40 1.90 -40.63 -16.28
C THR A 40 2.54 -41.93 -16.72
N SER A 41 2.65 -42.17 -18.04
CA SER A 41 3.45 -43.25 -18.64
C SER A 41 3.76 -42.90 -20.11
N SER A 42 4.43 -43.79 -20.84
CA SER A 42 4.82 -43.56 -22.25
C SER A 42 3.65 -43.30 -23.21
N LYS A 43 2.41 -43.65 -22.85
CA LYS A 43 1.21 -43.40 -23.67
C LYS A 43 0.04 -42.74 -22.92
N ASN A 44 0.20 -42.44 -21.62
CA ASN A 44 -0.88 -41.88 -20.81
C ASN A 44 -0.51 -40.51 -20.24
N TYR A 45 -1.49 -39.61 -20.22
CA TYR A 45 -1.40 -38.27 -19.66
C TYR A 45 -2.52 -38.05 -18.65
N LYS A 46 -2.21 -37.38 -17.55
CA LYS A 46 -3.17 -36.83 -16.61
C LYS A 46 -3.33 -35.34 -16.90
N ILE A 47 -4.52 -34.90 -17.24
CA ILE A 47 -4.81 -33.47 -17.43
C ILE A 47 -5.19 -32.88 -16.07
N GLU A 48 -4.47 -31.85 -15.63
CA GLU A 48 -4.75 -31.10 -14.42
C GLU A 48 -5.04 -29.64 -14.76
N THR A 49 -5.96 -29.03 -14.04
CA THR A 49 -6.32 -27.61 -14.22
C THR A 49 -5.64 -26.78 -13.15
N TYR A 50 -4.96 -25.72 -13.58
CA TYR A 50 -4.23 -24.80 -12.72
C TYR A 50 -4.84 -23.40 -12.81
N SER A 51 -4.94 -22.70 -11.68
CA SER A 51 -5.25 -21.27 -11.66
C SER A 51 -4.01 -20.45 -12.05
N VAL A 52 -4.18 -19.50 -12.95
CA VAL A 52 -3.16 -18.53 -13.34
C VAL A 52 -3.29 -17.32 -12.43
N ILE A 53 -2.20 -17.01 -11.72
CA ILE A 53 -2.09 -15.83 -10.88
C ILE A 53 -1.17 -14.86 -11.60
N GLU A 54 -1.69 -13.69 -11.96
CA GLU A 54 -0.89 -12.59 -12.50
C GLU A 54 -0.01 -12.04 -11.36
N SER A 55 1.31 -12.01 -11.56
CA SER A 55 2.27 -11.55 -10.53
C SER A 55 2.08 -10.08 -10.14
N ASP A 56 1.61 -9.25 -11.06
CA ASP A 56 1.32 -7.83 -10.87
C ASP A 56 -0.14 -7.55 -10.49
N ALA A 57 -0.96 -8.58 -10.25
CA ALA A 57 -2.40 -8.42 -9.97
C ALA A 57 -2.66 -7.48 -8.81
N TYR A 58 -1.88 -7.58 -7.74
CA TYR A 58 -2.04 -6.78 -6.54
C TYR A 58 -1.76 -5.30 -6.82
N GLU A 59 -0.62 -5.00 -7.45
CA GLU A 59 -0.25 -3.64 -7.83
C GLU A 59 -1.31 -3.03 -8.73
N ARG A 60 -1.68 -3.74 -9.80
CA ARG A 60 -2.62 -3.22 -10.82
C ARG A 60 -4.04 -3.04 -10.28
N ARG A 61 -4.53 -3.96 -9.45
CA ARG A 61 -5.93 -3.96 -9.01
C ARG A 61 -6.15 -3.21 -7.71
N ILE A 62 -5.18 -3.27 -6.79
CA ILE A 62 -5.29 -2.65 -5.47
C ILE A 62 -4.46 -1.37 -5.44
N GLU A 63 -3.13 -1.45 -5.57
CA GLU A 63 -2.27 -0.25 -5.34
C GLU A 63 -2.56 0.89 -6.32
N LYS A 64 -2.75 0.56 -7.59
CA LYS A 64 -3.14 1.49 -8.67
C LYS A 64 -4.66 1.57 -8.87
N GLY A 65 -5.45 1.00 -7.96
CA GLY A 65 -6.90 1.14 -7.97
C GLY A 65 -7.29 2.61 -7.81
N ILE A 66 -8.36 3.04 -8.50
CA ILE A 66 -8.75 4.45 -8.60
C ILE A 66 -8.94 5.08 -7.23
N VAL A 67 -9.56 4.37 -6.28
CA VAL A 67 -9.75 4.91 -4.93
C VAL A 67 -8.42 5.06 -4.18
N ASN A 68 -7.45 4.17 -4.42
CA ASN A 68 -6.16 4.16 -3.71
C ASN A 68 -5.17 5.20 -4.23
N THR A 69 -5.44 5.89 -5.34
CA THR A 69 -4.63 7.05 -5.79
C THR A 69 -4.92 8.31 -4.96
N ARG A 70 -5.99 8.32 -4.16
CA ARG A 70 -6.41 9.49 -3.37
C ARG A 70 -5.68 9.53 -2.03
N ALA A 71 -5.06 10.67 -1.72
CA ALA A 71 -4.26 10.85 -0.51
C ALA A 71 -5.02 10.50 0.79
N TRP A 72 -6.30 10.89 0.87
CA TRP A 72 -7.17 10.60 2.03
C TRP A 72 -7.39 9.11 2.28
N VAL A 73 -7.37 8.30 1.21
CA VAL A 73 -7.61 6.85 1.27
C VAL A 73 -6.46 6.11 1.94
N LEU A 74 -5.26 6.72 1.99
CA LEU A 74 -4.12 6.14 2.69
C LEU A 74 -4.48 5.82 4.16
N GLN A 75 -5.15 6.74 4.87
CA GLN A 75 -5.61 6.46 6.23
C GLN A 75 -6.64 5.33 6.28
N GLU A 76 -7.61 5.35 5.36
CA GLU A 76 -8.70 4.38 5.35
C GLU A 76 -8.17 2.96 5.17
N ARG A 77 -7.26 2.78 4.22
CA ARG A 77 -6.67 1.48 3.90
C ARG A 77 -5.68 1.01 4.96
N TYR A 78 -4.70 1.84 5.33
CA TYR A 78 -3.58 1.37 6.16
C TYR A 78 -3.86 1.34 7.65
N ILE A 79 -4.85 2.11 8.14
CA ILE A 79 -5.24 2.08 9.55
C ILE A 79 -6.24 0.95 9.84
N SER A 80 -7.05 0.56 8.85
CA SER A 80 -8.00 -0.55 9.01
C SER A 80 -7.28 -1.90 9.08
N ALA A 81 -7.53 -2.70 10.12
CA ALA A 81 -6.89 -4.01 10.29
C ALA A 81 -7.25 -5.01 9.17
N ARG A 82 -8.42 -4.84 8.53
CA ARG A 82 -8.95 -5.70 7.47
C ARG A 82 -9.61 -4.84 6.40
N ASN A 83 -9.20 -4.99 5.15
CA ASN A 83 -9.85 -4.39 3.98
C ASN A 83 -10.41 -5.50 3.09
N LEU A 84 -11.63 -5.27 2.61
CA LEU A 84 -12.20 -5.99 1.49
C LEU A 84 -12.25 -5.04 0.29
N HIS A 85 -11.44 -5.32 -0.71
CA HIS A 85 -11.32 -4.53 -1.93
C HIS A 85 -12.24 -5.10 -3.00
N PHE A 86 -13.18 -4.28 -3.45
CA PHE A 86 -13.98 -4.56 -4.63
C PHE A 86 -13.26 -3.99 -5.85
N CYS A 87 -12.47 -4.83 -6.51
CA CYS A 87 -11.73 -4.48 -7.71
C CYS A 87 -12.62 -4.65 -8.96
N LYS A 88 -12.08 -4.27 -10.12
CA LYS A 88 -12.84 -4.22 -11.38
C LYS A 88 -13.38 -5.58 -11.82
N ASP A 89 -12.70 -6.66 -11.48
CA ASP A 89 -12.95 -8.01 -12.00
C ASP A 89 -13.01 -9.10 -10.91
N GLN A 90 -12.66 -8.77 -9.67
CA GLN A 90 -12.65 -9.70 -8.54
C GLN A 90 -12.61 -8.95 -7.19
N ILE A 91 -12.80 -9.68 -6.11
CA ILE A 91 -12.61 -9.20 -4.73
C ILE A 91 -11.21 -9.59 -4.23
N ALA A 92 -10.63 -8.72 -3.40
CA ALA A 92 -9.40 -8.99 -2.70
C ALA A 92 -9.52 -8.77 -1.19
N TRP A 93 -8.83 -9.60 -0.42
CA TRP A 93 -8.66 -9.46 1.03
C TRP A 93 -7.28 -8.89 1.33
N GLU A 94 -7.21 -7.95 2.25
CA GLU A 94 -5.96 -7.43 2.80
C GLU A 94 -6.09 -7.30 4.32
N CYS A 95 -5.21 -7.96 5.08
CA CYS A 95 -5.15 -7.77 6.53
C CYS A 95 -3.71 -7.87 7.05
N ASP A 96 -3.55 -7.71 8.36
CA ASP A 96 -2.24 -7.74 9.02
C ASP A 96 -1.50 -9.08 8.90
N THR A 97 -2.22 -10.17 8.61
CA THR A 97 -1.65 -11.53 8.59
C THR A 97 -1.60 -12.16 7.21
N CYS A 98 -2.53 -11.79 6.32
CA CYS A 98 -2.59 -12.32 4.96
C CYS A 98 -3.32 -11.39 4.02
N ASP A 99 -2.99 -11.54 2.74
CA ASP A 99 -3.74 -10.98 1.62
C ASP A 99 -4.37 -12.14 0.85
N ALA A 100 -5.38 -11.92 0.03
CA ALA A 100 -5.92 -12.94 -0.87
C ALA A 100 -6.64 -12.30 -2.06
N LEU A 101 -6.73 -13.06 -3.16
CA LEU A 101 -7.55 -12.76 -4.33
C LEU A 101 -8.54 -13.92 -4.53
N GLU A 102 -9.67 -13.70 -5.20
CA GLU A 102 -10.72 -14.72 -5.43
C GLU A 102 -10.25 -16.00 -6.16
N GLY A 103 -9.05 -16.01 -6.75
CA GLY A 103 -8.41 -17.20 -7.34
C GLY A 103 -7.26 -17.83 -6.53
N CYS A 104 -6.84 -17.21 -5.42
CA CYS A 104 -5.77 -17.72 -4.58
C CYS A 104 -6.32 -18.76 -3.60
N ALA A 105 -5.95 -20.03 -3.76
CA ALA A 105 -6.27 -21.05 -2.77
C ALA A 105 -5.68 -20.65 -1.39
N ALA A 106 -6.44 -20.83 -0.31
CA ALA A 106 -6.06 -20.44 1.06
C ALA A 106 -4.71 -21.01 1.54
N HIS A 107 -4.18 -22.04 0.86
CA HIS A 107 -2.90 -22.69 1.16
C HIS A 107 -1.70 -22.03 0.48
N LEU A 108 -1.91 -21.24 -0.57
CA LEU A 108 -0.86 -20.44 -1.19
C LEU A 108 -0.66 -19.20 -0.33
N LYS A 109 0.47 -19.13 0.39
CA LYS A 109 0.86 -17.91 1.10
C LYS A 109 1.15 -16.83 0.04
N PRO A 110 0.24 -15.87 -0.19
CA PRO A 110 0.37 -14.90 -1.28
C PRO A 110 1.51 -13.92 -1.03
N ALA A 111 2.03 -13.87 0.20
CA ALA A 111 3.25 -13.19 0.56
C ALA A 111 4.46 -13.54 -0.33
N LYS A 112 4.50 -14.70 -1.01
CA LYS A 112 5.57 -15.04 -1.96
C LYS A 112 5.30 -14.65 -3.42
N LEU A 113 4.05 -14.38 -3.79
CA LEU A 113 3.65 -14.12 -5.18
C LEU A 113 3.54 -12.62 -5.50
N PHE A 114 3.27 -11.80 -4.49
CA PHE A 114 3.13 -10.33 -4.61
C PHE A 114 4.35 -9.57 -4.09
N ASP A 115 5.53 -10.20 -4.17
CA ASP A 115 6.83 -9.68 -3.69
C ASP A 115 7.41 -8.56 -4.59
N SER A 116 6.71 -8.20 -5.68
CA SER A 116 7.27 -7.34 -6.74
C SER A 116 6.87 -5.87 -6.67
N SER A 117 5.95 -5.46 -5.79
CA SER A 117 5.53 -4.06 -5.73
C SER A 117 5.62 -3.52 -4.31
N LEU A 118 5.69 -2.20 -4.25
CA LEU A 118 5.85 -1.32 -3.10
C LEU A 118 4.72 -1.43 -2.06
N THR A 119 4.36 -2.66 -1.68
CA THR A 119 3.42 -2.99 -0.61
C THR A 119 4.05 -2.57 0.70
N LEU A 120 3.85 -1.30 1.04
CA LEU A 120 4.09 -0.76 2.36
C LEU A 120 3.14 -1.47 3.32
N ARG A 121 3.48 -2.71 3.71
CA ARG A 121 2.81 -3.46 4.76
C ARG A 121 3.19 -2.83 6.10
N PHE A 122 2.67 -1.63 6.35
CA PHE A 122 2.59 -0.98 7.66
C PHE A 122 1.85 -1.84 8.69
N LYS A 123 1.06 -2.80 8.19
CA LYS A 123 0.27 -3.75 8.95
C LYS A 123 1.05 -4.92 9.55
N SER A 124 2.29 -5.17 9.10
CA SER A 124 3.16 -6.21 9.66
C SER A 124 4.02 -5.71 10.84
N PHE A 125 3.70 -4.56 11.42
CA PHE A 125 4.46 -3.98 12.53
C PHE A 125 4.21 -4.68 13.88
N GLY A 126 3.26 -5.61 13.99
CA GLY A 126 2.97 -6.37 15.21
C GLY A 126 3.38 -7.84 15.12
N GLY A 127 4.62 -8.17 15.48
CA GLY A 127 5.01 -9.54 15.86
C GLY A 127 5.13 -10.56 14.72
N SER A 128 6.36 -11.03 14.49
CA SER A 128 6.70 -12.28 13.76
C SER A 128 6.29 -12.43 12.27
N GLY A 129 5.65 -11.43 11.64
CA GLY A 129 5.25 -11.45 10.23
C GLY A 129 6.22 -10.74 9.29
N ARG A 130 6.43 -11.28 8.11
CA ARG A 130 7.42 -10.86 7.09
C ARG A 130 7.15 -9.44 6.54
N HIS A 131 8.05 -8.51 6.83
CA HIS A 131 8.25 -7.28 6.04
C HIS A 131 8.78 -7.68 4.65
N HIS A 132 8.06 -7.41 3.55
CA HIS A 132 8.50 -7.76 2.19
C HIS A 132 9.01 -6.59 1.35
N LEU A 133 8.92 -5.34 1.84
CA LEU A 133 9.59 -4.23 1.15
C LEU A 133 11.05 -3.98 1.54
N LEU A 134 11.52 -4.60 2.62
CA LEU A 134 12.76 -4.21 3.26
C LEU A 134 13.67 -5.41 3.50
N GLY A 135 13.68 -6.35 2.54
CA GLY A 135 14.70 -7.40 2.51
C GLY A 135 16.11 -6.81 2.58
N GLU A 136 16.35 -5.69 1.89
CA GLU A 136 17.63 -4.98 1.88
C GLU A 136 17.90 -4.15 3.14
N LEU A 137 16.87 -3.58 3.80
CA LEU A 137 17.09 -2.83 5.03
C LEU A 137 17.19 -3.70 6.28
N ARG A 138 16.93 -5.02 6.17
CA ARG A 138 17.07 -5.98 7.29
C ARG A 138 18.50 -6.01 7.87
N HIS A 139 19.48 -5.55 7.09
CA HIS A 139 20.88 -5.42 7.50
C HIS A 139 21.26 -4.02 8.01
N LYS A 140 20.37 -3.02 7.93
CA LYS A 140 20.63 -1.69 8.50
C LYS A 140 20.39 -1.69 10.02
N PRO A 141 21.13 -0.88 10.78
CA PRO A 141 20.84 -0.67 12.20
C PRO A 141 19.39 -0.19 12.39
N GLU A 142 18.72 -0.66 13.44
CA GLU A 142 17.29 -0.44 13.72
C GLU A 142 16.87 1.04 13.61
N LYS A 143 17.73 1.96 14.06
CA LYS A 143 17.49 3.40 13.97
C LYS A 143 17.43 3.92 12.53
N ALA A 144 18.29 3.42 11.62
CA ALA A 144 18.27 3.80 10.22
C ALA A 144 17.10 3.14 9.46
N TYR A 145 16.73 1.91 9.86
CA TYR A 145 15.56 1.22 9.32
C TYR A 145 14.24 1.95 9.65
N LYS A 146 14.13 2.46 10.89
CA LYS A 146 12.96 3.18 11.40
C LYS A 146 12.51 4.30 10.46
N TYR A 147 13.34 5.33 10.25
CA TYR A 147 12.96 6.51 9.48
C TYR A 147 12.96 6.31 7.96
N GLU A 148 13.71 5.33 7.46
CA GLU A 148 13.65 4.94 6.04
C GLU A 148 12.24 4.45 5.66
N VAL A 149 11.57 3.68 6.52
CA VAL A 149 10.17 3.28 6.28
C VAL A 149 9.26 4.50 6.11
N TRP A 150 9.43 5.50 6.97
CA TRP A 150 8.66 6.75 6.88
C TRP A 150 9.00 7.54 5.62
N TYR A 151 10.27 7.57 5.22
CA TYR A 151 10.68 8.23 3.98
C TYR A 151 10.05 7.57 2.74
N GLN A 152 10.05 6.24 2.66
CA GLN A 152 9.40 5.52 1.56
C GLN A 152 7.88 5.77 1.55
N LEU A 153 7.25 5.84 2.73
CA LEU A 153 5.85 6.25 2.88
C LEU A 153 5.64 7.65 2.29
N LEU A 154 6.46 8.62 2.67
CA LEU A 154 6.37 9.99 2.18
C LEU A 154 6.59 10.06 0.66
N LYS A 155 7.56 9.31 0.11
CA LYS A 155 7.79 9.24 -1.34
C LYS A 155 6.53 8.77 -2.06
N PHE A 156 5.94 7.66 -1.62
CA PHE A 156 4.68 7.14 -2.16
C PHE A 156 3.53 8.14 -2.01
N TYR A 157 3.33 8.66 -0.79
CA TYR A 157 2.26 9.60 -0.46
C TYR A 157 2.35 10.91 -1.25
N SER A 158 3.57 11.38 -1.55
CA SER A 158 3.78 12.64 -2.26
C SER A 158 3.17 12.65 -3.66
N GLY A 159 3.10 11.47 -4.30
CA GLY A 159 2.52 11.25 -5.64
C GLY A 159 1.01 10.98 -5.64
N LEU A 160 0.35 10.91 -4.49
CA LEU A 160 -1.10 10.71 -4.43
C LEU A 160 -1.87 12.00 -4.74
N GLU A 161 -3.07 11.83 -5.28
CA GLU A 161 -3.99 12.90 -5.64
C GLU A 161 -4.62 13.52 -4.39
N ILE A 162 -4.59 14.85 -4.31
CA ILE A 162 -5.24 15.59 -3.24
C ILE A 162 -5.94 16.83 -3.79
N THR A 163 -7.22 16.99 -3.46
CA THR A 163 -8.03 18.11 -3.96
C THR A 163 -7.63 19.44 -3.32
N LYS A 164 -7.30 19.43 -2.01
CA LYS A 164 -6.88 20.62 -1.27
C LYS A 164 -5.49 20.40 -0.69
N ALA A 165 -4.53 21.25 -1.07
CA ALA A 165 -3.14 21.11 -0.60
C ALA A 165 -3.02 21.19 0.94
N SER A 166 -3.88 21.99 1.60
CA SER A 166 -3.97 22.11 3.07
C SER A 166 -4.20 20.77 3.77
N ASP A 167 -4.84 19.84 3.08
CA ASP A 167 -5.26 18.57 3.66
C ASP A 167 -4.13 17.54 3.66
N ARG A 168 -2.99 17.85 3.04
CA ARG A 168 -1.89 16.89 2.82
C ARG A 168 -1.32 16.35 4.12
N LEU A 169 -1.11 17.19 5.13
CA LEU A 169 -0.63 16.69 6.42
C LEU A 169 -1.77 16.06 7.24
N VAL A 170 -3.01 16.54 7.08
CA VAL A 170 -4.18 16.01 7.80
C VAL A 170 -4.48 14.58 7.36
N ALA A 171 -4.42 14.31 6.06
CA ALA A 171 -4.59 13.00 5.45
C ALA A 171 -3.43 12.04 5.77
N LEU A 172 -2.33 12.50 6.36
CA LEU A 172 -1.25 11.64 6.86
C LEU A 172 -1.26 11.46 8.40
N ASN A 173 -1.88 12.41 9.12
CA ASN A 173 -1.80 12.52 10.57
C ASN A 173 -2.18 11.24 11.32
N GLY A 174 -3.22 10.52 10.88
CA GLY A 174 -3.62 9.26 11.51
C GLY A 174 -2.53 8.20 11.48
N VAL A 175 -1.80 8.09 10.37
CA VAL A 175 -0.67 7.17 10.25
C VAL A 175 0.50 7.68 11.09
N ALA A 176 0.80 8.97 11.03
CA ALA A 176 1.85 9.59 11.86
C ALA A 176 1.64 9.33 13.36
N GLN A 177 0.40 9.36 13.85
CA GLN A 177 0.08 9.07 15.26
C GLN A 177 0.38 7.62 15.66
N ILE A 178 0.07 6.66 14.78
CA ILE A 178 0.39 5.24 15.00
C ILE A 178 1.90 5.05 15.11
N PHE A 179 2.63 5.68 14.19
CA PHE A 179 4.08 5.66 14.18
C PHE A 179 4.66 6.32 15.45
N ALA A 180 4.20 7.52 15.81
CA ALA A 180 4.66 8.25 17.00
C ALA A 180 4.48 7.42 18.28
N ALA A 181 3.31 6.80 18.45
CA ALA A 181 3.04 5.93 19.60
C ALA A 181 3.97 4.72 19.64
N ARG A 182 4.24 4.09 18.49
CA ARG A 182 5.13 2.93 18.41
C ARG A 182 6.59 3.28 18.64
N TRP A 183 7.01 4.37 18.01
CA TRP A 183 8.40 4.80 17.94
C TRP A 183 8.85 5.63 19.13
N GLN A 184 7.91 5.98 20.01
CA GLN A 184 8.12 6.84 21.16
C GLN A 184 8.88 8.11 20.74
N ASP A 185 8.48 8.68 19.62
CA ASP A 185 9.11 9.84 19.00
C ASP A 185 8.06 10.90 18.66
N ARG A 186 8.48 12.16 18.66
CA ARG A 186 7.59 13.29 18.45
C ARG A 186 7.52 13.61 16.96
N TYR A 187 6.31 13.56 16.43
CA TYR A 187 6.02 13.97 15.06
C TYR A 187 5.87 15.49 14.96
N LEU A 188 6.65 16.12 14.09
CA LEU A 188 6.73 17.56 13.88
C LEU A 188 6.41 17.89 12.42
N ALA A 189 5.12 18.04 12.10
CA ALA A 189 4.62 18.51 10.80
C ALA A 189 5.21 17.80 9.56
N GLY A 190 5.44 16.48 9.63
CA GLY A 190 6.07 15.71 8.54
C GLY A 190 7.39 15.05 8.93
N LEU A 191 8.02 15.55 9.99
CA LEU A 191 9.37 15.16 10.41
C LEU A 191 9.33 14.46 11.78
N TRP A 192 10.42 13.77 12.10
CA TRP A 192 10.61 13.11 13.40
C TRP A 192 11.69 13.82 14.20
N GLU A 193 11.41 14.14 15.47
CA GLU A 193 12.32 14.91 16.31
C GLU A 193 13.70 14.25 16.46
N GLN A 194 13.73 12.95 16.71
CA GLN A 194 14.99 12.22 16.91
C GLN A 194 15.82 12.01 15.63
N ASP A 195 15.28 12.35 14.46
CA ASP A 195 15.93 12.25 13.15
C ASP A 195 15.86 13.56 12.34
N LEU A 196 15.61 14.67 13.03
CA LEU A 196 15.33 15.96 12.41
C LEU A 196 16.47 16.38 11.46
N THR A 197 17.72 16.16 11.86
CA THR A 197 18.89 16.49 11.05
C THR A 197 18.85 15.80 9.68
N TYR A 198 18.48 14.52 9.61
CA TYR A 198 18.40 13.79 8.34
C TYR A 198 17.17 14.19 7.53
N HIS A 199 16.03 14.39 8.21
CA HIS A 199 14.82 14.89 7.56
C HIS A 199 14.95 16.29 6.95
N LEU A 200 15.91 17.09 7.42
CA LEU A 200 16.26 18.41 6.85
C LEU A 200 17.29 18.34 5.72
N LEU A 201 17.85 17.17 5.39
CA LEU A 201 18.76 16.97 4.26
C LEU A 201 17.97 16.66 2.98
N TRP A 202 17.09 17.59 2.58
CA TRP A 202 16.32 17.47 1.36
C TRP A 202 17.27 17.38 0.16
N HIS A 203 17.13 16.35 -0.65
CA HIS A 203 17.81 16.26 -1.92
C HIS A 203 16.80 15.96 -3.03
N PHE A 204 17.06 16.54 -4.20
CA PHE A 204 16.30 16.23 -5.40
C PHE A 204 17.03 15.12 -6.15
N ASP A 205 16.36 13.98 -6.35
CA ASP A 205 16.90 12.93 -7.22
C ASP A 205 16.47 13.20 -8.66
N ALA A 206 17.40 13.73 -9.46
CA ALA A 206 17.16 14.12 -10.84
C ALA A 206 16.94 12.93 -11.80
N ARG A 207 17.07 11.68 -11.33
CA ARG A 207 17.01 10.48 -12.18
C ARG A 207 15.60 9.90 -12.38
N ASP A 208 14.59 10.38 -11.66
CA ASP A 208 13.24 9.78 -11.64
C ASP A 208 12.24 10.39 -12.68
N ASN A 209 12.66 11.36 -13.51
CA ASN A 209 11.72 12.11 -14.36
C ASN A 209 11.66 11.65 -15.83
N GLY A 210 10.90 10.57 -16.07
CA GLY A 210 10.24 10.33 -17.36
C GLY A 210 8.91 11.10 -17.51
N HIS A 211 8.43 11.75 -16.44
CA HIS A 211 7.22 12.55 -16.44
C HIS A 211 7.54 14.01 -16.06
N GLN A 212 7.32 14.92 -17.01
CA GLN A 212 7.38 16.36 -16.78
C GLN A 212 6.34 16.75 -15.72
N ILE A 213 6.79 17.09 -14.52
CA ILE A 213 5.97 17.83 -13.57
C ILE A 213 6.11 19.32 -13.92
N LEU A 214 4.97 19.92 -14.28
CA LEU A 214 4.82 21.35 -14.49
C LEU A 214 5.41 22.10 -13.30
N HIS A 215 6.40 22.95 -13.56
CA HIS A 215 6.81 24.01 -12.67
C HIS A 215 5.57 24.81 -12.27
N ASN A 216 5.23 24.80 -10.96
CA ASN A 216 4.89 26.00 -10.19
C ASN A 216 4.27 25.60 -8.85
N GLN A 217 5.05 25.75 -7.77
CA GLN A 217 4.78 26.63 -6.63
C GLN A 217 5.77 26.26 -5.52
N ARG A 218 6.83 27.08 -5.41
CA ARG A 218 7.62 27.14 -4.17
C ARG A 218 6.64 27.49 -3.05
N LEU A 219 6.46 26.59 -2.10
CA LEU A 219 5.92 26.95 -0.80
C LEU A 219 7.01 27.78 -0.12
N GLU A 220 6.94 29.11 -0.27
CA GLU A 220 7.65 29.98 0.65
C GLU A 220 7.11 29.75 2.06
N PRO A 221 7.97 29.69 3.08
CA PRO A 221 7.52 29.59 4.46
C PRO A 221 6.75 30.86 4.81
N SER A 222 5.43 30.73 4.96
CA SER A 222 4.58 31.77 5.54
C SER A 222 5.04 32.03 6.97
N ILE A 223 5.83 33.08 7.14
CA ILE A 223 6.14 33.70 8.42
C ILE A 223 4.80 34.21 8.97
N TYR A 224 4.27 33.58 10.01
CA TYR A 224 3.16 34.14 10.77
C TYR A 224 3.71 35.29 11.64
N PRO A 225 3.07 36.48 11.66
CA PRO A 225 3.38 37.50 12.64
C PRO A 225 2.79 37.12 14.02
N THR A 226 3.50 37.59 15.04
CA THR A 226 3.31 37.43 16.50
C THR A 226 1.90 37.64 17.02
#